data_AF-A0A7S8IEE9-F1
#
_entry.id   AF-A0A7S8IEE9-F1
#
_cell.length_a   1.000
_cell.length_b   1.000
_cell.length_c   1.000
_cell.angle_alpha   90.00
_cell.angle_beta   90.00
_cell.angle_gamma   90.00
#
_symmetry.space_group_name_H-M   'P 1'
#
loop_
_entity.id
_entity.type
_entity.pdbx_description
1 polymer ?
#
loop_
_entity_poly.entity_id
_entity_poly.type
_entity_poly.pdbx_seq_one_letter_code
_entity_poly.pdbx_strand_id
1 'polypeptide(L)'
;MNINSNNRNTLLLAFILLMLGAVALAESAGLVVMILIGLLFLVRQFDNNQLNAAIGYDESDDYYSAEREREWEELESREHRQAQSEPVYRHALEAVRRAGLDPDTVQVLAVDIGVMAFRGEESPTVFRTWSLPDNVDYVQPFVQLRLPEKAVGRVKFEIIDQDGTVIFSKEEAHNLERGRNFISPAARFPVHDETNIDGRWQLRVSADDVILAVHQFEFSEATNANISRHIGEDGEINTELRAVMAESKLPKMSLDDLLSYQEEEEAQQGSSSS
;
A
#
# COMPACT_ATOMS: atom_id res chain seq x y z
N MET A 1 43.52 -17.22 -36.22
CA MET A 1 44.70 -16.35 -36.10
C MET A 1 44.84 -16.01 -34.63
N ASN A 2 45.77 -16.66 -33.92
CA ASN A 2 45.84 -16.65 -32.45
C ASN A 2 46.77 -15.51 -32.00
N ILE A 3 46.23 -14.46 -31.38
CA ILE A 3 47.03 -13.33 -30.88
C ILE A 3 47.42 -13.66 -29.44
N ASN A 4 48.71 -13.95 -29.23
CA ASN A 4 49.33 -14.34 -27.97
C ASN A 4 49.00 -13.38 -26.80
N SER A 5 48.49 -13.94 -25.70
CA SER A 5 48.21 -13.26 -24.42
C SER A 5 49.44 -12.56 -23.80
N ASN A 6 50.66 -12.98 -24.16
CA ASN A 6 51.91 -12.38 -23.69
C ASN A 6 52.10 -10.91 -24.11
N ASN A 7 51.43 -10.47 -25.18
CA ASN A 7 51.51 -9.07 -25.60
C ASN A 7 50.71 -8.15 -24.68
N ARG A 8 49.62 -8.61 -24.06
CA ARG A 8 48.79 -7.77 -23.17
C ARG A 8 49.53 -7.35 -21.91
N ASN A 9 50.22 -8.29 -21.25
CA ASN A 9 50.93 -7.98 -20.01
C ASN A 9 52.15 -7.08 -20.26
N THR A 10 52.82 -7.25 -21.40
CA THR A 10 53.96 -6.42 -21.80
C THR A 10 53.52 -4.99 -22.13
N LEU A 11 52.36 -4.83 -22.79
CA LEU A 11 51.80 -3.53 -23.14
C LEU A 11 51.31 -2.77 -21.90
N LEU A 12 50.76 -3.48 -20.92
CA LEU A 12 50.32 -2.93 -19.64
C LEU A 12 51.49 -2.46 -18.78
N LEU A 13 52.57 -3.25 -18.70
CA LEU A 13 53.80 -2.87 -17.99
C LEU A 13 54.49 -1.65 -18.63
N ALA A 14 54.53 -1.59 -19.96
CA ALA A 14 55.07 -0.44 -20.69
C ALA A 14 54.26 0.85 -20.43
N PHE A 15 52.93 0.73 -20.34
CA PHE A 15 52.05 1.87 -20.04
C PHE A 15 52.26 2.40 -18.62
N ILE A 16 52.41 1.51 -17.63
CA ILE A 16 52.67 1.89 -16.23
C ILE A 16 54.03 2.58 -16.10
N LEU A 17 55.08 2.06 -16.74
CA LEU A 17 56.42 2.67 -16.70
C LEU A 17 56.45 4.04 -17.39
N LEU A 18 55.71 4.22 -18.48
CA LEU A 18 55.59 5.50 -19.18
C LEU A 18 54.88 6.55 -18.31
N MET A 19 53.81 6.16 -17.60
CA MET A 19 53.11 7.05 -16.67
C MET A 19 53.99 7.42 -15.46
N LEU A 20 54.76 6.47 -14.92
CA LEU A 20 55.72 6.73 -13.84
C LEU A 20 56.83 7.69 -14.27
N GLY A 21 57.32 7.58 -15.50
CA GLY A 21 58.29 8.52 -16.08
C GLY A 21 57.71 9.93 -16.26
N ALA A 22 56.45 10.04 -16.66
CA ALA A 22 55.76 11.33 -16.80
C ALA A 22 55.53 12.04 -15.46
N VAL A 23 55.29 11.28 -14.38
CA VAL A 23 55.14 11.81 -13.01
C VAL A 23 56.46 12.36 -12.47
N ALA A 24 57.59 11.71 -12.77
CA ALA A 24 58.90 12.14 -12.29
C ALA A 24 59.38 13.46 -12.93
N LEU A 25 58.84 13.84 -14.09
CA LEU A 25 59.20 15.07 -14.81
C LEU A 25 58.23 16.25 -14.55
N ALA A 26 57.11 16.00 -13.86
CA ALA A 26 56.09 17.01 -13.60
C ALA A 26 56.28 17.60 -12.19
N GLU A 27 56.82 18.82 -12.10
CA GLU A 27 56.91 19.58 -10.84
C GLU A 27 55.56 20.18 -10.38
N SER A 28 54.46 19.89 -11.11
CA SER A 28 53.13 20.42 -10.80
C SER A 28 52.32 19.42 -9.98
N ALA A 29 52.02 19.79 -8.74
CA ALA A 29 51.19 19.01 -7.82
C ALA A 29 49.81 18.63 -8.40
N GLY A 30 49.29 19.41 -9.35
CA GLY A 30 48.01 19.15 -10.02
C GLY A 30 48.01 17.87 -10.87
N LEU A 31 49.12 17.54 -11.55
CA LEU A 31 49.18 16.31 -12.37
C LEU A 31 49.27 15.06 -11.50
N VAL A 32 49.96 15.14 -10.35
CA VAL A 32 50.02 14.05 -9.38
C VAL A 32 48.64 13.74 -8.81
N VAL A 33 47.86 14.78 -8.46
CA VAL A 33 46.49 14.62 -7.97
C VAL A 33 45.59 13.99 -9.04
N MET A 34 45.70 14.41 -10.31
CA MET A 34 44.90 13.81 -11.39
C MET A 34 45.27 12.35 -11.66
N ILE A 35 46.54 11.99 -11.53
CA ILE A 35 46.99 10.59 -11.66
C ILE A 35 46.56 9.75 -10.46
N LEU A 36 46.56 10.31 -9.24
CA LEU A 36 46.01 9.65 -8.06
C LEU A 36 44.50 9.45 -8.14
N ILE A 37 43.76 10.44 -8.65
CA ILE A 37 42.31 10.31 -8.91
C ILE A 37 42.08 9.25 -9.99
N GLY A 38 42.87 9.26 -11.07
CA GLY A 38 42.81 8.25 -12.13
C GLY A 38 43.09 6.84 -11.60
N LEU A 39 44.11 6.66 -10.76
CA LEU A 39 44.42 5.39 -10.11
C LEU A 39 43.32 4.97 -9.12
N LEU A 40 42.74 5.90 -8.37
CA LEU A 40 41.62 5.63 -7.46
C LEU A 40 40.38 5.15 -8.23
N PHE A 41 40.08 5.75 -9.39
CA PHE A 41 39.03 5.27 -10.29
C PHE A 41 39.35 3.89 -10.88
N LEU A 42 40.61 3.63 -11.21
CA LEU A 42 41.06 2.35 -11.76
C LEU A 42 41.00 1.21 -10.72
N VAL A 43 41.35 1.49 -9.46
CA VAL A 43 41.18 0.55 -8.33
C VAL A 43 39.70 0.26 -8.09
N ARG A 44 38.86 1.31 -8.08
CA ARG A 44 37.40 1.13 -7.98
C ARG A 44 36.82 0.32 -9.14
N GLN A 45 37.36 0.49 -10.35
CA GLN A 45 36.95 -0.27 -11.52
C GLN A 45 37.42 -1.73 -11.43
N PHE A 46 38.55 -2.02 -10.77
CA PHE A 46 39.00 -3.40 -10.51
C PHE A 46 38.16 -4.10 -9.44
N ASP A 47 37.69 -3.39 -8.40
CA ASP A 47 36.74 -3.93 -7.43
C ASP A 47 35.38 -4.22 -8.09
N ASN A 48 34.89 -3.32 -8.96
CA ASN A 48 33.67 -3.57 -9.72
C ASN A 48 33.82 -4.65 -10.81
N ASN A 49 35.00 -4.81 -11.40
CA ASN A 49 35.24 -5.86 -12.40
C ASN A 49 35.62 -7.22 -11.79
N GLN A 50 36.06 -7.32 -10.52
CA GLN A 50 36.14 -8.63 -9.85
C GLN A 50 34.79 -9.11 -9.34
N LEU A 51 33.86 -8.19 -9.01
CA LEU A 51 32.46 -8.55 -8.76
C LEU A 51 31.69 -8.95 -10.03
N ASN A 52 32.06 -8.41 -11.20
CA ASN A 52 31.44 -8.77 -12.49
C ASN A 52 32.19 -9.82 -13.32
N ALA A 53 33.46 -10.16 -13.01
CA ALA A 53 34.21 -11.22 -13.69
C ALA A 53 34.29 -12.55 -12.93
N ALA A 54 33.62 -12.65 -11.76
CA ALA A 54 33.40 -13.91 -11.04
C ALA A 54 32.07 -14.60 -11.41
N ILE A 55 31.25 -14.00 -12.26
CA ILE A 55 30.03 -14.60 -12.83
C ILE A 55 30.21 -14.66 -14.35
N GLY A 56 31.28 -15.33 -14.76
CA GLY A 56 31.41 -15.86 -16.11
C GLY A 56 30.55 -17.10 -16.19
N TYR A 57 29.41 -16.96 -16.86
CA TYR A 57 28.58 -18.05 -17.36
C TYR A 57 29.46 -19.03 -18.15
N ASP A 58 29.66 -20.23 -17.60
CA ASP A 58 29.92 -21.44 -18.37
C ASP A 58 29.14 -22.58 -17.68
N GLU A 59 28.05 -22.97 -18.34
CA GLU A 59 27.51 -24.33 -18.35
C GLU A 59 27.10 -24.96 -17.00
N SER A 60 26.19 -24.33 -16.24
CA SER A 60 25.34 -25.03 -15.24
C SER A 60 24.07 -24.26 -14.78
N ASP A 61 23.51 -23.39 -15.63
CA ASP A 61 22.42 -22.47 -15.26
C ASP A 61 20.98 -23.02 -15.41
N ASP A 62 20.78 -24.26 -15.85
CA ASP A 62 19.42 -24.81 -16.03
C ASP A 62 18.75 -25.26 -14.72
N TYR A 63 19.49 -25.36 -13.62
CA TYR A 63 18.91 -25.89 -12.37
C TYR A 63 18.48 -24.78 -11.37
N TYR A 64 19.26 -23.71 -11.22
CA TYR A 64 18.96 -22.65 -10.24
C TYR A 64 18.09 -21.51 -10.79
N SER A 65 18.07 -21.28 -12.11
CA SER A 65 17.12 -20.37 -12.76
C SER A 65 15.69 -20.91 -12.64
N ALA A 66 15.51 -22.21 -12.91
CA ALA A 66 14.24 -22.89 -12.76
C ALA A 66 13.72 -22.87 -11.30
N GLU A 67 14.59 -22.92 -10.30
CA GLU A 67 14.16 -22.87 -8.88
C GLU A 67 13.76 -21.45 -8.44
N ARG A 68 14.43 -20.41 -8.95
CA ARG A 68 14.07 -19.02 -8.69
C ARG A 68 12.83 -18.58 -9.45
N GLU A 69 12.68 -18.99 -10.71
CA GLU A 69 11.45 -18.79 -11.48
C GLU A 69 10.29 -19.58 -10.88
N ARG A 70 10.52 -20.82 -10.38
CA ARG A 70 9.52 -21.53 -9.59
C ARG A 70 9.17 -20.80 -8.30
N GLU A 71 10.13 -20.23 -7.58
CA GLU A 71 9.84 -19.49 -6.34
C GLU A 71 9.03 -18.22 -6.62
N TRP A 72 9.35 -17.48 -7.70
CA TRP A 72 8.57 -16.32 -8.14
C TRP A 72 7.19 -16.70 -8.70
N GLU A 73 7.10 -17.72 -9.55
CA GLU A 73 5.82 -18.27 -10.03
C GLU A 73 5.01 -18.87 -8.87
N GLU A 74 5.66 -19.44 -7.86
CA GLU A 74 5.00 -20.00 -6.68
C GLU A 74 4.53 -18.89 -5.73
N LEU A 75 5.26 -17.77 -5.61
CA LEU A 75 4.81 -16.56 -4.89
C LEU A 75 3.69 -15.84 -5.64
N GLU A 76 3.83 -15.58 -6.94
CA GLU A 76 2.77 -14.99 -7.78
C GLU A 76 1.54 -15.89 -7.85
N SER A 77 1.73 -17.21 -7.95
CA SER A 77 0.62 -18.17 -7.92
C SER A 77 0.06 -18.38 -6.52
N ARG A 78 0.80 -18.12 -5.44
CA ARG A 78 0.26 -18.09 -4.07
C ARG A 78 -0.54 -16.82 -3.82
N GLU A 79 -0.07 -15.65 -4.27
CA GLU A 79 -0.86 -14.41 -4.24
C GLU A 79 -2.11 -14.52 -5.13
N HIS A 80 -1.99 -15.03 -6.36
CA HIS A 80 -3.13 -15.28 -7.24
C HIS A 80 -4.08 -16.36 -6.70
N ARG A 81 -3.57 -17.45 -6.10
CA ARG A 81 -4.43 -18.46 -5.47
C ARG A 81 -5.09 -17.93 -4.20
N GLN A 82 -4.41 -17.13 -3.39
CA GLN A 82 -4.98 -16.50 -2.19
C GLN A 82 -6.11 -15.54 -2.56
N ALA A 83 -5.88 -14.63 -3.51
CA ALA A 83 -6.88 -13.67 -4.00
C ALA A 83 -8.13 -14.33 -4.64
N GLN A 84 -7.98 -15.54 -5.21
CA GLN A 84 -9.10 -16.32 -5.75
C GLN A 84 -9.76 -17.27 -4.72
N SER A 85 -9.07 -17.60 -3.62
CA SER A 85 -9.54 -18.54 -2.60
C SER A 85 -10.18 -17.88 -1.38
N GLU A 86 -10.08 -16.56 -1.23
CA GLU A 86 -10.78 -15.88 -0.14
C GLU A 86 -12.29 -16.11 -0.25
N PRO A 87 -12.98 -16.34 0.88
CA PRO A 87 -14.40 -16.59 0.88
C PRO A 87 -15.16 -15.37 0.35
N VAL A 88 -16.31 -15.64 -0.28
CA VAL A 88 -17.35 -14.63 -0.44
C VAL A 88 -18.16 -14.66 0.85
N TYR A 89 -18.15 -13.57 1.60
CA TYR A 89 -18.74 -13.59 2.93
C TYR A 89 -20.27 -13.63 2.86
N ARG A 90 -20.87 -14.36 3.80
CA ARG A 90 -22.32 -14.59 3.80
C ARG A 90 -23.11 -13.29 3.95
N HIS A 91 -22.63 -12.38 4.81
CA HIS A 91 -23.27 -11.10 5.07
C HIS A 91 -23.29 -10.19 3.82
N ALA A 92 -22.27 -10.28 2.96
CA ALA A 92 -22.18 -9.55 1.71
C ALA A 92 -23.21 -10.05 0.68
N LEU A 93 -23.36 -11.38 0.55
CA LEU A 93 -24.41 -11.97 -0.30
C LEU A 93 -25.81 -11.56 0.17
N GLU A 94 -26.04 -11.53 1.48
CA GLU A 94 -27.31 -11.05 2.05
C GLU A 94 -27.53 -9.56 1.76
N ALA A 95 -26.47 -8.74 1.71
CA ALA A 95 -26.56 -7.33 1.35
C ALA A 95 -26.89 -7.11 -0.14
N VAL A 96 -26.32 -7.93 -1.04
CA VAL A 96 -26.65 -7.94 -2.47
C VAL A 96 -28.12 -8.32 -2.69
N ARG A 97 -28.62 -9.36 -2.00
CA ARG A 97 -30.03 -9.74 -2.07
C ARG A 97 -30.96 -8.65 -1.56
N ARG A 98 -30.58 -7.93 -0.51
CA ARG A 98 -31.33 -6.76 0.01
C ARG A 98 -31.37 -5.59 -0.95
N ALA A 99 -30.38 -5.46 -1.84
CA ALA A 99 -30.44 -4.53 -2.97
C ALA A 99 -31.40 -4.97 -4.09
N GLY A 100 -32.03 -6.14 -3.97
CA GLY A 100 -32.93 -6.70 -4.99
C GLY A 100 -32.19 -7.40 -6.13
N LEU A 101 -30.89 -7.69 -5.95
CA LEU A 101 -30.06 -8.35 -6.94
C LEU A 101 -29.89 -9.84 -6.64
N ASP A 102 -29.67 -10.64 -7.67
CA ASP A 102 -29.31 -12.06 -7.53
C ASP A 102 -27.78 -12.23 -7.59
N PRO A 103 -27.11 -12.62 -6.48
CA PRO A 103 -25.66 -12.77 -6.43
C PRO A 103 -25.06 -13.71 -7.49
N ASP A 104 -25.85 -14.65 -8.01
CA ASP A 104 -25.37 -15.63 -8.99
C ASP A 104 -25.37 -15.09 -10.43
N THR A 105 -26.01 -13.94 -10.68
CA THR A 105 -26.17 -13.36 -12.03
C THR A 105 -25.59 -11.95 -12.19
N VAL A 106 -25.30 -11.25 -11.09
CA VAL A 106 -24.68 -9.91 -11.15
C VAL A 106 -23.26 -9.96 -11.69
N GLN A 107 -22.91 -8.96 -12.51
CA GLN A 107 -21.55 -8.81 -13.02
C GLN A 107 -20.61 -8.26 -11.94
N VAL A 108 -21.04 -7.21 -11.23
CA VAL A 108 -20.29 -6.64 -10.11
C VAL A 108 -20.89 -7.18 -8.81
N LEU A 109 -20.13 -8.01 -8.12
CA LEU A 109 -20.58 -8.67 -6.89
C LEU A 109 -19.88 -8.06 -5.67
N ALA A 110 -20.64 -7.59 -4.68
CA ALA A 110 -20.07 -7.30 -3.37
C ALA A 110 -19.74 -8.61 -2.64
N VAL A 111 -18.46 -8.81 -2.32
CA VAL A 111 -17.96 -10.03 -1.68
C VAL A 111 -17.63 -9.87 -0.19
N ASP A 112 -17.42 -8.63 0.26
CA ASP A 112 -17.31 -8.19 1.66
C ASP A 112 -17.94 -6.79 1.76
N ILE A 113 -18.59 -6.46 2.88
CA ILE A 113 -19.19 -5.14 3.11
C ILE A 113 -19.37 -4.91 4.60
N GLY A 114 -19.07 -3.69 5.06
CA GLY A 114 -19.26 -3.35 6.46
C GLY A 114 -18.78 -1.95 6.76
N VAL A 115 -18.44 -1.74 8.03
CA VAL A 115 -17.97 -0.46 8.53
C VAL A 115 -16.72 -0.63 9.40
N MET A 116 -15.82 0.33 9.31
CA MET A 116 -14.68 0.47 10.22
C MET A 116 -15.04 1.52 11.27
N ALA A 117 -14.96 1.13 12.54
CA ALA A 117 -15.18 2.04 13.65
C ALA A 117 -13.86 2.53 14.23
N PHE A 118 -13.78 3.82 14.52
CA PHE A 118 -12.64 4.49 15.11
C PHE A 118 -13.02 5.01 16.49
N ARG A 119 -12.15 4.78 17.48
CA ARG A 119 -12.32 5.27 18.85
C ARG A 119 -10.99 5.79 19.38
N GLY A 120 -10.92 7.09 19.63
CA GLY A 120 -9.74 7.83 20.06
C GLY A 120 -8.52 7.48 19.21
N GLU A 121 -7.49 6.98 19.89
CA GLU A 121 -6.21 6.59 19.31
C GLU A 121 -6.09 5.08 19.07
N GLU A 122 -7.16 4.33 19.30
CA GLU A 122 -7.16 2.89 19.09
C GLU A 122 -7.07 2.55 17.60
N SER A 123 -6.56 1.35 17.30
CA SER A 123 -6.62 0.87 15.92
C SER A 123 -8.08 0.63 15.52
N PRO A 124 -8.48 1.03 14.30
CA PRO A 124 -9.86 0.86 13.87
C PRO A 124 -10.26 -0.61 13.89
N THR A 125 -11.51 -0.87 14.24
CA THR A 125 -12.09 -2.21 14.32
C THR A 125 -13.12 -2.40 13.21
N VAL A 126 -13.12 -3.56 12.56
CA VAL A 126 -14.03 -3.90 11.47
C VAL A 126 -15.29 -4.55 12.01
N PHE A 127 -16.44 -4.03 11.61
CA PHE A 127 -17.77 -4.56 11.92
C PHE A 127 -18.47 -4.94 10.61
N ARG A 128 -18.85 -6.21 10.50
CA ARG A 128 -19.57 -6.79 9.35
C ARG A 128 -20.89 -7.39 9.76
N THR A 129 -20.99 -7.92 10.98
CA THR A 129 -22.18 -8.63 11.45
C THR A 129 -22.57 -8.22 12.87
N TRP A 130 -21.63 -7.76 13.67
CA TRP A 130 -21.87 -7.31 15.03
C TRP A 130 -22.34 -5.87 15.06
N SER A 131 -23.09 -5.57 16.11
CA SER A 131 -23.49 -4.22 16.45
C SER A 131 -22.26 -3.37 16.78
N LEU A 132 -22.26 -2.11 16.35
CA LEU A 132 -21.22 -1.16 16.70
C LEU A 132 -21.34 -0.77 18.17
N PRO A 133 -20.23 -0.52 18.87
CA PRO A 133 -20.28 0.16 20.15
C PRO A 133 -20.87 1.55 19.99
N ASP A 134 -21.66 1.99 20.96
CA ASP A 134 -22.21 3.35 21.06
C ASP A 134 -21.16 4.45 21.32
N ASN A 135 -19.96 4.07 21.76
CA ASN A 135 -18.87 4.99 22.08
C ASN A 135 -17.82 5.16 20.97
N VAL A 136 -18.22 4.98 19.71
CA VAL A 136 -17.34 5.19 18.55
C VAL A 136 -17.36 6.67 18.15
N ASP A 137 -16.21 7.21 17.73
CA ASP A 137 -16.11 8.62 17.32
C ASP A 137 -16.40 8.78 15.83
N TYR A 138 -15.98 7.79 15.02
CA TYR A 138 -16.16 7.81 13.58
C TYR A 138 -16.48 6.43 13.02
N VAL A 139 -17.27 6.44 11.95
CA VAL A 139 -17.57 5.27 11.14
C VAL A 139 -17.13 5.52 9.71
N GLN A 140 -16.39 4.59 9.12
CA GLN A 140 -15.97 4.65 7.72
C GLN A 140 -16.48 3.39 7.00
N PRO A 141 -17.39 3.54 6.02
CA PRO A 141 -17.92 2.38 5.31
C PRO A 141 -16.87 1.78 4.37
N PHE A 142 -16.98 0.49 4.08
CA PHE A 142 -16.17 -0.15 3.05
C PHE A 142 -16.96 -1.21 2.31
N VAL A 143 -16.47 -1.58 1.12
CA VAL A 143 -16.95 -2.70 0.33
C VAL A 143 -15.77 -3.34 -0.40
N GLN A 144 -15.82 -4.66 -0.59
CA GLN A 144 -14.97 -5.34 -1.54
C GLN A 144 -15.83 -5.79 -2.73
N LEU A 145 -15.54 -5.26 -3.93
CA LEU A 145 -16.26 -5.59 -5.17
C LEU A 145 -15.45 -6.56 -6.01
N ARG A 146 -16.09 -7.61 -6.51
CA ARG A 146 -15.53 -8.53 -7.50
C ARG A 146 -16.05 -8.19 -8.90
N LEU A 147 -15.14 -7.87 -9.81
CA LEU A 147 -15.42 -7.50 -11.19
C LEU A 147 -14.88 -8.55 -12.18
N PRO A 148 -15.58 -8.80 -13.30
CA PRO A 148 -15.15 -9.77 -14.32
C PRO A 148 -14.04 -9.21 -15.23
N GLU A 149 -13.97 -7.88 -15.36
CA GLU A 149 -13.03 -7.12 -16.17
C GLU A 149 -12.67 -5.79 -15.51
N LYS A 150 -11.66 -5.09 -16.04
CA LYS A 150 -11.29 -3.75 -15.55
C LYS A 150 -12.40 -2.75 -15.90
N ALA A 151 -12.67 -1.81 -15.01
CA ALA A 151 -13.69 -0.78 -15.21
C ALA A 151 -13.28 0.55 -14.58
N VAL A 152 -13.90 1.63 -15.04
CA VAL A 152 -13.83 2.94 -14.37
C VAL A 152 -15.26 3.35 -14.08
N GLY A 153 -15.55 3.68 -12.82
CA GLY A 153 -16.89 4.01 -12.39
C GLY A 153 -16.88 4.88 -11.13
N ARG A 154 -18.04 5.49 -10.83
CA ARG A 154 -18.22 6.22 -9.57
C ARG A 154 -18.89 5.31 -8.56
N VAL A 155 -18.26 5.13 -7.39
CA VAL A 155 -18.82 4.36 -6.29
C VAL A 155 -19.31 5.34 -5.22
N LYS A 156 -20.58 5.19 -4.84
CA LYS A 156 -21.25 6.01 -3.84
C LYS A 156 -21.58 5.16 -2.62
N PHE A 157 -21.20 5.67 -1.46
CA PHE A 157 -21.55 5.16 -0.14
C PHE A 157 -22.55 6.08 0.53
N GLU A 158 -23.63 5.52 1.06
CA GLU A 158 -24.63 6.24 1.83
C GLU A 158 -24.88 5.53 3.17
N ILE A 159 -24.88 6.29 4.27
CA ILE A 159 -25.36 5.81 5.56
C ILE A 159 -26.74 6.42 5.80
N ILE A 160 -27.68 5.54 6.10
CA ILE A 160 -29.09 5.83 6.28
C ILE A 160 -29.46 5.45 7.70
N ASP A 161 -30.06 6.39 8.43
CA ASP A 161 -30.52 6.16 9.80
C ASP A 161 -31.79 5.30 9.84
N GLN A 162 -32.29 5.04 11.05
CA GLN A 162 -33.51 4.27 11.28
C GLN A 162 -34.79 4.89 10.70
N ASP A 163 -34.79 6.22 10.50
CA ASP A 163 -35.92 6.96 9.93
C ASP A 163 -35.89 6.95 8.40
N GLY A 164 -34.85 6.37 7.80
CA GLY A 164 -34.64 6.33 6.36
C GLY A 164 -33.96 7.58 5.81
N THR A 165 -33.43 8.45 6.66
CA THR A 165 -32.75 9.68 6.27
C THR A 165 -31.30 9.38 5.91
N VAL A 166 -30.84 9.88 4.75
CA VAL A 166 -29.43 9.80 4.37
C VAL A 166 -28.65 10.86 5.16
N ILE A 167 -27.85 10.42 6.12
CA ILE A 167 -27.06 11.31 6.99
C ILE A 167 -25.58 11.39 6.59
N PHE A 168 -25.13 10.46 5.75
CA PHE A 168 -23.80 10.49 5.13
C PHE A 168 -23.94 10.05 3.67
N SER A 169 -23.27 10.76 2.76
CA SER A 169 -23.21 10.42 1.34
C SER A 169 -21.85 10.83 0.78
N LYS A 170 -21.10 9.89 0.23
CA LYS A 170 -19.84 10.16 -0.44
C LYS A 170 -19.71 9.35 -1.72
N GLU A 171 -19.48 10.04 -2.83
CA GLU A 171 -19.26 9.46 -4.16
C GLU A 171 -17.86 9.83 -4.65
N GLU A 172 -17.12 8.82 -5.13
CA GLU A 172 -15.75 8.97 -5.60
C GLU A 172 -15.53 8.12 -6.87
N ALA A 173 -14.66 8.59 -7.77
CA ALA A 173 -14.31 7.86 -8.98
C ALA A 173 -13.17 6.87 -8.70
N HIS A 174 -13.31 5.64 -9.18
CA HIS A 174 -12.32 4.59 -8.98
C HIS A 174 -11.93 3.93 -10.31
N ASN A 175 -10.62 3.66 -10.45
CA ASN A 175 -10.11 2.73 -11.45
C ASN A 175 -10.15 1.33 -10.82
N LEU A 176 -11.04 0.48 -11.30
CA LEU A 176 -11.29 -0.85 -10.77
C LEU A 176 -10.56 -1.88 -11.62
N GLU A 177 -9.84 -2.76 -10.95
CA GLU A 177 -9.14 -3.88 -11.56
C GLU A 177 -10.06 -5.09 -11.74
N ARG A 178 -9.67 -6.02 -12.62
CA ARG A 178 -10.34 -7.31 -12.70
C ARG A 178 -10.13 -8.07 -11.39
N GLY A 179 -11.16 -8.72 -10.87
CA GLY A 179 -11.11 -9.43 -9.60
C GLY A 179 -11.59 -8.57 -8.44
N ARG A 180 -11.00 -8.74 -7.26
CA ARG A 180 -11.43 -8.09 -6.01
C ARG A 180 -10.84 -6.67 -5.91
N ASN A 181 -11.68 -5.72 -5.54
CA ASN A 181 -11.33 -4.32 -5.34
C ASN A 181 -11.84 -3.89 -3.98
N PHE A 182 -10.95 -3.54 -3.06
CA PHE A 182 -11.32 -2.92 -1.81
C PHE A 182 -11.57 -1.43 -2.04
N ILE A 183 -12.71 -0.94 -1.55
CA ILE A 183 -13.15 0.44 -1.75
C ILE A 183 -13.68 0.98 -0.43
N SER A 184 -13.18 2.15 -0.05
CA SER A 184 -13.62 2.91 1.11
C SER A 184 -13.51 4.40 0.75
N PRO A 185 -14.49 5.24 1.08
CA PRO A 185 -14.38 6.67 0.84
C PRO A 185 -13.28 7.27 1.72
N ALA A 186 -12.66 8.37 1.27
CA ALA A 186 -11.68 9.09 2.10
C ALA A 186 -12.32 9.77 3.31
N ALA A 187 -13.61 10.13 3.21
CA ALA A 187 -14.36 10.76 4.28
C ALA A 187 -14.92 9.76 5.29
N ARG A 188 -14.95 10.16 6.57
CA ARG A 188 -15.56 9.39 7.67
C ARG A 188 -16.83 10.08 8.16
N PHE A 189 -17.81 9.31 8.59
CA PHE A 189 -18.99 9.81 9.28
C PHE A 189 -18.68 10.02 10.77
N PRO A 190 -18.77 11.26 11.29
CA PRO A 190 -18.62 11.50 12.72
C PRO A 190 -19.87 11.02 13.47
N VAL A 191 -19.66 10.29 14.56
CA VAL A 191 -20.71 9.91 15.50
C VAL A 191 -20.58 10.83 16.71
N HIS A 192 -21.58 11.68 16.91
CA HIS A 192 -21.66 12.61 18.04
C HIS A 192 -22.63 12.08 19.10
N ASP A 193 -22.51 12.54 20.35
CA ASP A 193 -23.43 12.18 21.44
C ASP A 193 -24.91 12.49 21.14
N GLU A 194 -25.17 13.47 20.27
CA GLU A 194 -26.53 13.87 19.82
C GLU A 194 -27.06 12.98 18.68
N THR A 195 -26.22 12.09 18.14
CA THR A 195 -26.60 11.16 17.07
C THR A 195 -27.57 10.15 17.64
N ASN A 196 -28.78 10.10 17.09
CA ASN A 196 -29.76 9.09 17.48
C ASN A 196 -29.35 7.71 16.94
N ILE A 197 -28.54 6.99 17.71
CA ILE A 197 -27.98 5.68 17.37
C ILE A 197 -28.96 4.52 17.55
N ASP A 198 -30.22 4.79 17.89
CA ASP A 198 -31.23 3.75 18.06
C ASP A 198 -31.57 3.06 16.72
N GLY A 199 -32.13 1.85 16.86
CA GLY A 199 -32.73 1.12 15.76
C GLY A 199 -31.74 0.59 14.73
N ARG A 200 -32.26 0.29 13.54
CA ARG A 200 -31.51 -0.34 12.47
C ARG A 200 -31.10 0.68 11.42
N TRP A 201 -29.81 0.73 11.18
CA TRP A 201 -29.18 1.58 10.20
C TRP A 201 -28.87 0.79 8.93
N GLN A 202 -28.66 1.52 7.83
CA GLN A 202 -28.30 0.92 6.55
C GLN A 202 -27.06 1.58 5.96
N LEU A 203 -26.16 0.76 5.43
CA LEU A 203 -25.11 1.17 4.51
C LEU A 203 -25.53 0.76 3.10
N ARG A 204 -25.77 1.73 2.22
CA ARG A 204 -26.07 1.50 0.81
C ARG A 204 -24.85 1.83 -0.03
N VAL A 205 -24.51 0.92 -0.94
CA VAL A 205 -23.42 1.08 -1.90
C VAL A 205 -23.98 1.00 -3.31
N SER A 206 -23.70 2.00 -4.13
CA SER A 206 -24.07 2.02 -5.54
C SER A 206 -22.87 2.35 -6.44
N ALA A 207 -22.89 1.84 -7.67
CA ALA A 207 -21.97 2.25 -8.72
C ALA A 207 -22.75 2.76 -9.93
N ASP A 208 -22.41 3.96 -10.40
CA ASP A 208 -23.09 4.64 -11.53
C ASP A 208 -24.64 4.56 -11.41
N ASP A 209 -25.15 4.95 -10.23
CA ASP A 209 -26.57 4.96 -9.84
C ASP A 209 -27.26 3.58 -9.71
N VAL A 210 -26.52 2.47 -9.90
CA VAL A 210 -27.01 1.11 -9.65
C VAL A 210 -26.67 0.69 -8.23
N ILE A 211 -27.66 0.40 -7.40
CA ILE A 211 -27.45 -0.12 -6.04
C ILE A 211 -26.87 -1.54 -6.14
N LEU A 212 -25.66 -1.73 -5.62
CA LEU A 212 -24.95 -3.01 -5.62
C LEU A 212 -25.22 -3.82 -4.36
N ALA A 213 -25.32 -3.15 -3.22
CA ALA A 213 -25.52 -3.80 -1.92
C ALA A 213 -26.19 -2.86 -0.93
N VAL A 214 -27.03 -3.43 -0.06
CA VAL A 214 -27.63 -2.75 1.10
C VAL A 214 -27.28 -3.54 2.34
N HIS A 215 -26.28 -3.09 3.08
CA HIS A 215 -25.83 -3.65 4.34
C HIS A 215 -26.62 -3.03 5.52
N GLN A 216 -26.80 -3.78 6.61
CA GLN A 216 -27.62 -3.38 7.76
C GLN A 216 -26.78 -3.58 9.01
N PHE A 217 -26.80 -2.59 9.88
CA PHE A 217 -26.07 -2.62 11.16
C PHE A 217 -26.87 -1.85 12.21
N GLU A 218 -26.45 -1.97 13.45
CA GLU A 218 -27.08 -1.30 14.60
C GLU A 218 -26.00 -0.95 15.63
N PHE A 219 -26.29 -0.01 16.51
CA PHE A 219 -25.42 0.31 17.64
C PHE A 219 -25.87 -0.49 18.88
N SER A 220 -24.94 -0.68 19.81
CA SER A 220 -25.17 -1.39 21.07
C SER A 220 -24.29 -0.81 22.18
N GLU A 221 -24.75 -0.93 23.42
CA GLU A 221 -23.98 -0.47 24.58
C GLU A 221 -22.58 -1.09 24.65
N ALA A 222 -21.55 -0.25 24.77
CA ALA A 222 -20.14 -0.68 24.78
C ALA A 222 -19.80 -1.76 25.82
N THR A 223 -20.56 -1.87 26.92
CA THR A 223 -20.37 -2.91 27.94
C THR A 223 -20.59 -4.32 27.36
N ASN A 224 -21.53 -4.47 26.44
CA ASN A 224 -21.84 -5.76 25.78
C ASN A 224 -20.84 -6.09 24.66
N ALA A 225 -20.30 -5.06 23.98
CA ALA A 225 -19.36 -5.22 22.88
C ALA A 225 -17.99 -5.81 23.30
N ASN A 226 -17.60 -5.67 24.58
CA ASN A 226 -16.33 -6.19 25.09
C ASN A 226 -16.25 -7.72 25.15
N ILE A 227 -17.40 -8.41 25.24
CA ILE A 227 -17.47 -9.87 25.34
C ILE A 227 -17.31 -10.53 23.96
N SER A 228 -17.62 -9.82 22.88
CA SER A 228 -17.64 -10.37 21.52
C SER A 228 -16.28 -10.41 20.81
N ARG A 229 -15.24 -9.76 21.35
CA ARG A 229 -13.96 -9.49 20.65
C ARG A 229 -13.11 -10.70 20.16
N HIS A 230 -13.56 -11.95 20.27
CA HIS A 230 -12.70 -13.11 19.99
C HIS A 230 -13.34 -14.28 19.21
N ILE A 231 -14.57 -14.18 18.68
CA ILE A 231 -15.22 -15.31 17.98
C ILE A 231 -16.14 -14.82 16.82
N GLY A 232 -15.60 -14.50 15.64
CA GLY A 232 -16.40 -14.23 14.42
C GLY A 232 -15.64 -13.58 13.25
N GLU A 233 -16.34 -13.34 12.12
CA GLU A 233 -15.82 -12.63 10.91
C GLU A 233 -15.46 -11.15 11.19
N ASP A 234 -15.94 -10.61 12.31
CA ASP A 234 -15.74 -9.24 12.75
C ASP A 234 -14.41 -9.14 13.53
N GLY A 235 -13.67 -8.06 13.31
CA GLY A 235 -12.30 -7.91 13.83
C GLY A 235 -11.21 -8.66 13.03
N GLU A 236 -11.58 -9.57 12.12
CA GLU A 236 -10.63 -10.14 11.15
C GLU A 236 -10.29 -9.10 10.07
N ILE A 237 -9.00 -8.81 9.93
CA ILE A 237 -8.48 -7.83 8.97
C ILE A 237 -7.78 -8.59 7.85
N ASN A 238 -8.39 -8.60 6.65
CA ASN A 238 -7.73 -9.12 5.44
C ASN A 238 -6.55 -8.20 5.03
N THR A 239 -5.73 -8.68 4.10
CA THR A 239 -4.49 -8.01 3.70
C THR A 239 -4.74 -6.61 3.11
N GLU A 240 -5.81 -6.47 2.34
CA GLU A 240 -6.22 -5.22 1.69
C GLU A 240 -6.74 -4.19 2.69
N LEU A 241 -7.59 -4.62 3.62
CA LEU A 241 -8.10 -3.76 4.69
C LEU A 241 -6.97 -3.35 5.64
N ARG A 242 -5.96 -4.20 5.84
CA ARG A 242 -4.73 -3.83 6.58
C ARG A 242 -3.98 -2.69 5.90
N ALA A 243 -3.84 -2.73 4.58
CA ALA A 243 -3.14 -1.70 3.82
C ALA A 243 -3.86 -0.35 3.94
N VAL A 244 -5.19 -0.34 3.79
CA VAL A 244 -6.00 0.90 3.95
C VAL A 244 -5.97 1.42 5.39
N MET A 245 -6.00 0.53 6.38
CA MET A 245 -5.83 0.92 7.79
C MET A 245 -4.45 1.49 8.10
N ALA A 246 -3.39 0.97 7.45
CA ALA A 246 -2.03 1.49 7.60
C ALA A 246 -1.88 2.87 6.94
N GLU A 247 -2.49 3.08 5.78
CA GLU A 247 -2.51 4.39 5.10
C GLU A 247 -3.38 5.43 5.84
N SER A 248 -4.48 4.98 6.45
CA SER A 248 -5.35 5.80 7.30
C SER A 248 -4.68 6.26 8.60
N LYS A 249 -3.60 5.59 9.01
CA LYS A 249 -2.67 6.06 10.06
C LYS A 249 -1.64 6.99 9.43
N LEU A 250 -2.08 8.10 8.85
CA LEU A 250 -1.14 9.18 8.54
C LEU A 250 -0.45 9.62 9.85
N PRO A 251 0.88 9.82 9.83
CA PRO A 251 1.62 10.18 11.01
C PRO A 251 1.10 11.52 11.51
N LYS A 252 0.69 11.56 12.79
CA LYS A 252 0.56 12.82 13.52
C LYS A 252 1.92 13.52 13.39
N MET A 253 2.00 14.55 12.54
CA MET A 253 3.03 15.57 12.72
C MET A 253 2.86 16.06 14.14
N SER A 254 3.88 15.85 14.96
CA SER A 254 3.85 16.25 16.35
C SER A 254 3.72 17.76 16.40
N LEU A 255 3.10 18.31 17.45
CA LEU A 255 3.00 19.76 17.62
C LEU A 255 4.41 20.41 17.65
N ASP A 256 5.42 19.65 18.05
CA ASP A 256 6.84 20.02 18.00
C ASP A 256 7.37 20.17 16.55
N ASP A 257 6.88 19.37 15.60
CA ASP A 257 7.22 19.54 14.17
C ASP A 257 6.54 20.78 13.57
N LEU A 258 5.42 21.26 14.12
CA LEU A 258 4.77 22.50 13.67
C LEU A 258 5.39 23.76 14.31
N LEU A 259 6.03 23.63 15.47
CA LEU A 259 6.74 24.73 16.13
C LEU A 259 8.12 24.98 15.50
N SER A 260 8.78 23.94 14.98
CA SER A 260 10.09 24.09 14.31
C SER A 260 10.02 24.90 13.01
N TYR A 261 8.90 24.84 12.27
CA TYR A 261 8.68 25.68 11.08
C TYR A 261 8.41 27.15 11.41
N GLN A 262 7.99 27.48 12.64
CA GLN A 262 7.74 28.86 13.06
C GLN A 262 9.02 29.54 13.56
N GLU A 263 9.93 28.80 14.22
CA GLU A 263 11.24 29.33 14.63
C GLU A 263 12.18 29.58 13.44
N GLU A 264 12.08 28.80 12.35
CA GLU A 264 12.91 29.04 11.16
C GLU A 264 12.50 30.30 10.38
N GLU A 265 11.22 30.71 10.39
CA GLU A 265 10.78 31.98 9.77
C GLU A 265 11.19 33.21 10.58
N GLU A 266 11.21 33.14 11.91
CA GLU A 266 11.66 34.25 12.77
C GLU A 266 13.20 34.43 12.72
N ALA A 267 13.96 33.35 12.54
CA ALA A 267 15.43 33.41 12.45
C ALA A 267 15.93 34.06 11.14
N GLN A 268 15.16 34.01 10.04
CA GLN A 268 15.56 34.59 8.75
C GLN A 268 15.18 36.08 8.59
N GLN A 269 14.19 36.59 9.33
CA GLN A 269 13.87 38.04 9.32
C GLN A 269 14.82 38.88 10.19
N GLY A 270 15.53 38.26 11.15
CA GLY A 270 16.52 38.94 12.00
C GLY A 270 17.89 39.20 11.34
N SER A 271 18.22 38.51 10.23
CA SER A 271 19.54 38.61 9.60
C SER A 271 19.64 39.61 8.44
N SER A 272 18.54 40.27 8.04
CA SER A 272 18.53 41.30 6.99
C SER A 272 18.60 42.73 7.52
N SER A 273 18.93 42.92 8.80
CA SER A 273 19.11 44.25 9.42
C SER A 273 20.42 44.29 10.20
N SER A 274 21.55 44.34 9.50
CA SER A 274 22.84 44.82 10.01
C SER A 274 23.66 45.38 8.85
#